data_AF-A0A0B2R993-F1
#
_entry.id   AF-A0A0B2R993-F1
#
_cell.length_a   1.000
_cell.length_b   1.000
_cell.length_c   1.000
_cell.angle_alpha   90.00
_cell.angle_beta   90.00
_cell.angle_gamma   90.00
#
_symmetry.space_group_name_H-M   'P 1'
#
loop_
_entity.id
_entity.type
_entity.pdbx_description
1 polymer ?
#
loop_
_entity_poly.entity_id
_entity_poly.type
_entity_poly.pdbx_seq_one_letter_code
_entity_poly.pdbx_strand_id
1 'polypeptide(L)'
;MASSSKSKIFLQRYGYDFLLGSIAAVYVITVPYTKVEESFNVQAMHDILHHRLNLDNYDHLEFPGVVPRTFLGALLVSIIASPFVLTASLLHLPKFYALLIVRMALGGIVLYTLRFFRHQIRNKFGHQVEAFFVILTATQFHFLFYCTRPLPNILALSLVNLAYGYWFEGRFYAALNSLIFATAVLRCDMLLLLCPIGLQLLLFGLFVDRRVRSFTFPVLAFILLYSKLPHKELRFIISSVPIFNLSASIASNRIYNNKKKMIWNLLFLILLGLLLMSLAGTITSFMASYWNYPSGHALKELHGIGFHNDTDERWVHIDTFSAMNGISRFCESEFPWRYSKEEQISLQEFHQRNFTFLINEHPAINGFKCLFTEDGFSRVRLKPGYPPILLVKEPKVYVHGNLENQNIFSQNWPGCP
;
A
#
# COMPACT_ATOMS: atom_id res chain seq x y z
N MET A 1 24.12 -6.17 34.23
CA MET A 1 22.70 -6.37 34.63
C MET A 1 21.75 -5.23 34.23
N ALA A 2 22.14 -3.94 34.29
CA ALA A 2 21.24 -2.82 33.95
C ALA A 2 20.80 -2.74 32.47
N SER A 3 21.64 -3.14 31.50
CA SER A 3 21.28 -3.14 30.07
C SER A 3 20.19 -4.17 29.73
N SER A 4 20.22 -5.33 30.39
CA SER A 4 19.21 -6.41 30.24
C SER A 4 17.83 -5.99 30.75
N SER A 5 17.77 -5.23 31.86
CA SER A 5 16.52 -4.69 32.40
C SER A 5 15.89 -3.64 31.47
N LYS A 6 16.68 -2.68 30.98
CA LYS A 6 16.21 -1.66 30.02
C LYS A 6 15.73 -2.29 28.70
N SER A 7 16.45 -3.29 28.19
CA SER A 7 16.05 -4.05 27.00
C SER A 7 14.72 -4.79 27.19
N LYS A 8 14.52 -5.46 28.34
CA LYS A 8 13.24 -6.13 28.67
C LYS A 8 12.08 -5.14 28.76
N ILE A 9 12.27 -3.98 29.38
CA ILE A 9 11.25 -2.92 29.50
C ILE A 9 10.91 -2.34 28.12
N PHE A 10 11.93 -2.11 27.27
CA PHE A 10 11.74 -1.63 25.91
C PHE A 10 10.94 -2.63 25.07
N LEU A 11 11.33 -3.91 25.08
CA LEU A 11 10.63 -4.98 24.36
C LEU A 11 9.19 -5.16 24.86
N GLN A 12 8.96 -5.03 26.16
CA GLN A 12 7.63 -5.12 26.75
C GLN A 12 6.73 -3.94 26.37
N ARG A 13 7.30 -2.76 26.08
CA ARG A 13 6.54 -1.54 25.78
C ARG A 13 6.38 -1.28 24.28
N TYR A 14 7.36 -1.65 23.47
CA TYR A 14 7.43 -1.37 22.02
C TYR A 14 7.56 -2.62 21.15
N GLY A 15 7.64 -3.83 21.73
CA GLY A 15 7.86 -5.06 20.94
C GLY A 15 6.79 -5.32 19.90
N TYR A 16 5.51 -5.04 20.20
CA TYR A 16 4.43 -5.16 19.22
C TYR A 16 4.53 -4.11 18.10
N ASP A 17 4.94 -2.88 18.43
CA ASP A 17 5.12 -1.83 17.42
C ASP A 17 6.29 -2.18 16.49
N PHE A 18 7.38 -2.70 17.05
CA PHE A 18 8.54 -3.15 16.29
C PHE A 18 8.20 -4.34 15.38
N LEU A 19 7.42 -5.31 15.85
CA LEU A 19 6.96 -6.45 15.04
C LEU A 19 6.14 -5.99 13.83
N LEU A 20 5.10 -5.19 14.07
CA LEU A 20 4.22 -4.70 13.00
C LEU A 20 4.98 -3.77 12.03
N GLY A 21 5.83 -2.89 12.56
CA GLY A 21 6.68 -2.00 11.78
C GLY A 21 7.69 -2.76 10.90
N SER A 22 8.29 -3.83 11.42
CA SER A 22 9.23 -4.66 10.66
C SER A 22 8.54 -5.36 9.48
N ILE A 23 7.35 -5.92 9.70
CA ILE A 23 6.57 -6.56 8.62
C ILE A 23 6.18 -5.52 7.56
N ALA A 24 5.71 -4.33 7.97
CA ALA A 24 5.40 -3.26 7.04
C ALA A 24 6.63 -2.79 6.25
N ALA A 25 7.79 -2.68 6.89
CA ALA A 25 9.05 -2.33 6.24
C ALA A 25 9.47 -3.37 5.18
N VAL A 26 9.32 -4.67 5.50
CA VAL A 26 9.57 -5.75 4.52
C VAL A 26 8.69 -5.55 3.29
N TYR A 27 7.41 -5.23 3.44
CA TYR A 27 6.53 -4.97 2.30
C TYR A 27 6.94 -3.73 1.48
N VAL A 28 7.43 -2.68 2.12
CA VAL A 28 7.89 -1.46 1.42
C VAL A 28 9.14 -1.74 0.58
N ILE A 29 10.09 -2.48 1.16
CA ILE A 29 11.37 -2.79 0.50
C ILE A 29 11.15 -3.80 -0.64
N THR A 30 10.30 -4.80 -0.44
CA THR A 30 10.10 -5.88 -1.42
C THR A 30 9.13 -5.49 -2.53
N VAL A 31 8.12 -4.64 -2.25
CA VAL A 31 7.14 -4.21 -3.26
C VAL A 31 7.05 -2.67 -3.30
N PRO A 32 8.11 -2.00 -3.80
CA PRO A 32 8.29 -0.55 -3.71
C PRO A 32 7.44 0.24 -4.71
N TYR A 33 7.14 -0.36 -5.85
CA TYR A 33 6.43 0.27 -6.97
C TYR A 33 4.94 0.51 -6.68
N THR A 34 4.32 1.36 -7.49
CA THR A 34 3.00 1.95 -7.25
C THR A 34 2.01 1.60 -8.37
N LYS A 35 0.73 1.47 -8.03
CA LYS A 35 -0.35 1.31 -9.02
C LYS A 35 -1.05 2.64 -9.32
N VAL A 36 -1.88 2.66 -10.37
CA VAL A 36 -2.70 3.81 -10.78
C VAL A 36 -3.58 4.38 -9.66
N GLU A 37 -4.04 3.55 -8.73
CA GLU A 37 -4.84 3.99 -7.59
C GLU A 37 -4.06 4.83 -6.58
N GLU A 38 -2.75 4.60 -6.51
CA GLU A 38 -1.80 5.26 -5.62
C GLU A 38 -1.17 6.50 -6.28
N SER A 39 -1.13 6.53 -7.62
CA SER A 39 -0.35 7.49 -8.42
C SER A 39 -0.59 8.93 -7.99
N PHE A 40 -1.83 9.38 -7.85
CA PHE A 40 -2.14 10.77 -7.49
C PHE A 40 -1.40 11.22 -6.23
N ASN A 41 -1.49 10.46 -5.14
CA ASN A 41 -0.81 10.85 -3.89
C ASN A 41 0.70 10.65 -4.00
N VAL A 42 1.17 9.63 -4.72
CA VAL A 42 2.61 9.40 -4.94
C VAL A 42 3.23 10.59 -5.66
N GLN A 43 2.66 11.00 -6.79
CA GLN A 43 3.15 12.13 -7.59
C GLN A 43 3.00 13.43 -6.81
N ALA A 44 1.89 13.64 -6.10
CA ALA A 44 1.73 14.79 -5.22
C ALA A 44 2.84 14.87 -4.16
N MET A 45 3.20 13.75 -3.53
CA MET A 45 4.30 13.72 -2.55
C MET A 45 5.66 13.97 -3.21
N HIS A 46 5.89 13.44 -4.42
CA HIS A 46 7.08 13.75 -5.20
C HIS A 46 7.19 15.26 -5.46
N ASP A 47 6.13 15.87 -5.99
CA ASP A 47 6.16 17.26 -6.42
C ASP A 47 6.30 18.22 -5.22
N ILE A 48 5.65 17.92 -4.09
CA ILE A 48 5.82 18.70 -2.86
C ILE A 48 7.27 18.64 -2.35
N LEU A 49 7.92 17.47 -2.43
CA LEU A 49 9.29 17.28 -1.93
C LEU A 49 10.35 17.88 -2.87
N HIS A 50 10.15 17.78 -4.19
CA HIS A 50 11.14 18.17 -5.19
C HIS A 50 10.87 19.56 -5.80
N HIS A 51 9.62 19.89 -6.14
CA HIS A 51 9.24 21.17 -6.75
C HIS A 51 8.78 22.22 -5.72
N ARG A 52 8.36 21.81 -4.52
CA ARG A 52 8.06 22.67 -3.35
C ARG A 52 6.96 23.72 -3.57
N LEU A 53 7.34 24.92 -4.01
CA LEU A 53 6.40 26.03 -4.27
C LEU A 53 6.24 26.29 -5.78
N ASN A 54 7.03 25.62 -6.61
CA ASN A 54 6.96 25.76 -8.06
C ASN A 54 5.84 24.88 -8.61
N LEU A 55 4.60 25.39 -8.50
CA LEU A 55 3.38 24.67 -8.82
C LEU A 55 3.27 24.29 -10.31
N ASP A 56 3.89 25.07 -11.20
CA ASP A 56 3.83 24.86 -12.65
C ASP A 56 4.42 23.50 -13.09
N ASN A 57 5.32 22.93 -12.29
CA ASN A 57 5.96 21.64 -12.57
C ASN A 57 5.22 20.44 -11.98
N TYR A 58 4.08 20.65 -11.34
CA TYR A 58 3.36 19.56 -10.71
C TYR A 58 2.63 18.70 -11.74
N ASP A 59 2.72 17.39 -11.57
CA ASP A 59 2.14 16.36 -12.43
C ASP A 59 0.62 16.53 -12.61
N HIS A 60 -0.08 17.03 -11.60
CA HIS A 60 -1.53 17.18 -11.62
C HIS A 60 -2.04 18.31 -12.53
N LEU A 61 -1.17 19.22 -12.97
CA LEU A 61 -1.52 20.24 -13.97
C LEU A 61 -1.46 19.66 -15.38
N GLU A 62 -0.51 18.76 -15.62
CA GLU A 62 -0.33 18.05 -16.88
C GLU A 62 -1.35 16.90 -17.04
N PHE A 63 -1.59 16.16 -15.96
CA PHE A 63 -2.50 15.01 -15.91
C PHE A 63 -3.60 15.20 -14.84
N PRO A 64 -4.60 16.06 -15.10
CA PRO A 64 -5.71 16.23 -14.18
C PRO A 64 -6.57 14.95 -14.15
N GLY A 65 -6.60 14.28 -13.01
CA GLY A 65 -7.43 13.08 -12.84
C GLY A 65 -8.92 13.37 -13.01
N VAL A 66 -9.68 12.35 -13.43
CA VAL A 66 -11.14 12.43 -13.69
C VAL A 66 -12.03 12.83 -12.50
N VAL A 67 -11.46 12.86 -11.28
CA VAL A 67 -12.18 13.23 -10.05
C VAL A 67 -11.27 14.14 -9.22
N PRO A 68 -11.77 15.28 -8.70
CA PRO A 68 -10.99 16.16 -7.85
C PRO A 68 -10.60 15.43 -6.55
N ARG A 69 -9.31 15.47 -6.22
CA ARG A 69 -8.72 14.81 -5.05
C ARG A 69 -8.04 15.84 -4.16
N THR A 70 -8.03 15.56 -2.86
CA THR A 70 -7.37 16.43 -1.87
C THR A 70 -5.86 16.20 -1.81
N PHE A 71 -5.09 17.28 -1.75
CA PHE A 71 -3.63 17.23 -1.53
C PHE A 71 -3.24 17.11 -0.05
N LEU A 72 -4.18 17.29 0.89
CA LEU A 72 -3.85 17.48 2.30
C LEU A 72 -3.15 16.26 2.92
N GLY A 73 -3.59 15.05 2.56
CA GLY A 73 -2.97 13.82 3.04
C GLY A 73 -1.53 13.65 2.53
N ALA A 74 -1.30 13.90 1.23
CA ALA A 74 0.03 13.88 0.63
C ALA A 74 0.96 14.94 1.25
N LEU A 75 0.44 16.14 1.53
CA LEU A 75 1.18 17.21 2.18
C LEU A 75 1.65 16.81 3.58
N LEU A 76 0.76 16.25 4.41
CA LEU A 76 1.10 15.83 5.77
C LEU A 76 2.19 14.75 5.78
N VAL A 77 2.09 13.76 4.88
CA VAL A 77 3.13 12.72 4.75
C VAL A 77 4.44 13.32 4.26
N SER A 78 4.40 14.25 3.30
CA SER A 78 5.59 14.91 2.75
C SER A 78 6.33 15.74 3.80
N ILE A 79 5.60 16.46 4.67
CA ILE A 79 6.20 17.22 5.79
C ILE A 79 6.98 16.28 6.71
N ILE A 80 6.37 15.15 7.10
CA ILE A 80 7.00 14.17 7.98
C ILE A 80 8.20 13.47 7.30
N ALA A 81 8.11 13.22 6.00
CA ALA A 81 9.18 12.60 5.21
C ALA A 81 10.34 13.58 4.89
N SER A 82 10.08 14.88 4.85
CA SER A 82 11.02 15.90 4.37
C SER A 82 12.41 15.90 5.01
N PRO A 83 12.60 15.77 6.35
CA PRO A 83 13.97 15.75 6.91
C PRO A 83 14.77 14.52 6.48
N PHE A 84 14.08 13.38 6.30
CA PHE A 84 14.71 12.13 5.86
C PHE A 84 15.03 12.15 4.37
N VAL A 85 14.13 12.71 3.55
CA VAL A 85 14.36 12.91 2.11
C VAL A 85 15.50 13.90 1.88
N LEU A 86 15.58 14.98 2.66
CA LEU A 86 16.69 15.92 2.62
C LEU A 86 18.00 15.23 2.95
N THR A 87 18.03 14.39 3.99
CA THR A 87 19.22 13.60 4.36
C THR A 87 19.63 12.67 3.22
N ALA A 88 18.68 11.97 2.58
CA ALA A 88 18.97 11.11 1.43
C ALA A 88 19.53 11.90 0.23
N SER A 89 19.00 13.10 -0.02
CA SER A 89 19.49 13.99 -1.08
C SER A 89 20.90 14.52 -0.79
N LEU A 90 21.22 14.86 0.47
CA LEU A 90 22.57 15.26 0.89
C LEU A 90 23.59 14.12 0.74
N LEU A 91 23.14 12.87 0.81
CA LEU A 91 23.96 11.69 0.55
C LEU A 91 23.99 11.29 -0.94
N HIS A 92 23.45 12.12 -1.84
CA HIS A 92 23.34 11.87 -3.27
C HIS A 92 22.67 10.52 -3.60
N LEU A 93 21.71 10.08 -2.78
CA LEU A 93 20.96 8.86 -3.04
C LEU A 93 19.93 9.08 -4.17
N PRO A 94 19.70 8.07 -5.03
CA PRO A 94 18.67 8.11 -6.06
C PRO A 94 17.28 8.48 -5.52
N LYS A 95 16.47 9.17 -6.35
CA LYS A 95 15.08 9.55 -6.03
C LYS A 95 14.22 8.37 -5.57
N PHE A 96 14.55 7.16 -6.00
CA PHE A 96 13.89 5.93 -5.56
C PHE A 96 13.89 5.75 -4.04
N TYR A 97 14.93 6.18 -3.32
CA TYR A 97 14.95 6.10 -1.85
C TYR A 97 13.94 7.05 -1.20
N ALA A 98 13.64 8.19 -1.84
CA ALA A 98 12.59 9.09 -1.37
C ALA A 98 11.20 8.43 -1.40
N LEU A 99 10.91 7.58 -2.41
CA LEU A 99 9.68 6.77 -2.44
C LEU A 99 9.58 5.85 -1.23
N LEU A 100 10.66 5.15 -0.88
CA LEU A 100 10.68 4.28 0.30
C LEU A 100 10.45 5.08 1.58
N ILE A 101 11.11 6.22 1.73
CA ILE A 101 10.98 7.09 2.91
C ILE A 101 9.53 7.59 3.07
N VAL A 102 8.92 8.08 1.99
CA VAL A 102 7.54 8.57 2.02
C VAL A 102 6.55 7.45 2.38
N ARG A 103 6.73 6.25 1.83
CA ARG A 103 5.90 5.08 2.16
C ARG A 103 6.10 4.61 3.61
N MET A 104 7.33 4.65 4.11
CA MET A 104 7.65 4.37 5.51
C MET A 104 7.05 5.42 6.46
N ALA A 105 7.05 6.70 6.08
CA ALA A 105 6.43 7.78 6.85
C ALA A 105 4.91 7.56 6.95
N LEU A 106 4.24 7.25 5.83
CA LEU A 106 2.81 6.91 5.83
C LEU A 106 2.51 5.69 6.71
N GLY A 107 3.29 4.61 6.56
CA GLY A 107 3.17 3.42 7.41
C GLY A 107 3.35 3.74 8.89
N GLY A 108 4.32 4.60 9.22
CA GLY A 108 4.56 5.08 10.57
C GLY A 108 3.36 5.82 11.18
N ILE A 109 2.71 6.71 10.42
CA ILE A 109 1.49 7.43 10.86
C ILE A 109 0.36 6.44 11.15
N VAL A 110 0.11 5.50 10.22
CA VAL A 110 -0.97 4.51 10.37
C VAL A 110 -0.70 3.58 11.56
N LEU A 111 0.54 3.11 11.74
CA LEU A 111 0.91 2.26 12.87
C LEU A 111 0.90 3.01 14.21
N TYR A 112 1.24 4.30 14.22
CA TYR A 112 1.14 5.14 15.41
C TYR A 112 -0.31 5.31 15.88
N THR A 113 -1.23 5.58 14.94
CA THR A 113 -2.67 5.67 15.27
C THR A 113 -3.25 4.30 15.65
N LEU A 114 -2.79 3.21 15.02
CA LEU A 114 -3.16 1.85 15.43
C LEU A 114 -2.65 1.51 16.83
N ARG A 115 -1.45 1.98 17.21
CA ARG A 115 -0.92 1.82 18.57
C ARG A 115 -1.83 2.48 19.61
N PHE A 116 -2.32 3.69 19.32
CA PHE A 116 -3.27 4.36 20.21
C PHE A 116 -4.53 3.49 20.40
N PHE A 117 -5.13 3.01 19.30
CA PHE A 117 -6.28 2.12 19.37
C PHE A 117 -5.99 0.81 20.13
N ARG A 118 -4.85 0.17 19.87
CA ARG A 118 -4.37 -1.03 20.57
C ARG A 118 -4.24 -0.80 22.08
N HIS A 119 -3.74 0.35 22.50
CA HIS A 119 -3.63 0.68 23.92
C HIS A 119 -5.01 0.77 24.58
N GLN A 120 -6.02 1.30 23.88
CA GLN A 120 -7.39 1.32 24.37
C GLN A 120 -8.00 -0.10 24.46
N ILE A 121 -7.69 -0.99 23.52
CA ILE A 121 -8.06 -2.41 23.59
C ILE A 121 -7.46 -3.07 24.83
N ARG A 122 -6.16 -2.84 25.08
CA ARG A 122 -5.46 -3.35 26.27
C ARG A 122 -6.11 -2.85 27.55
N ASN A 123 -6.42 -1.56 27.64
CA ASN A 123 -7.01 -0.97 28.84
C ASN A 123 -8.42 -1.52 29.12
N LYS A 124 -9.20 -1.81 28.06
CA LYS A 124 -10.59 -2.27 28.19
C LYS A 124 -10.74 -3.79 28.32
N PHE A 125 -9.90 -4.58 27.65
CA PHE A 125 -10.03 -6.04 27.57
C PHE A 125 -8.82 -6.82 28.06
N GLY A 126 -7.73 -6.14 28.44
CA GLY A 126 -6.52 -6.73 28.98
C GLY A 126 -5.45 -7.06 27.93
N HIS A 127 -4.26 -7.40 28.44
CA HIS A 127 -3.06 -7.68 27.64
C HIS A 127 -3.18 -8.90 26.71
N GLN A 128 -3.95 -9.90 27.11
CA GLN A 128 -4.08 -11.13 26.32
C GLN A 128 -4.88 -10.90 25.03
N VAL A 129 -5.92 -10.05 25.09
CA VAL A 129 -6.70 -9.65 23.92
C VAL A 129 -5.87 -8.78 22.98
N GLU A 130 -5.07 -7.86 23.54
CA GLU A 130 -4.09 -7.08 22.77
C GLU A 130 -3.10 -8.00 22.02
N ALA A 131 -2.58 -9.03 22.67
CA ALA A 131 -1.65 -9.97 22.03
C ALA A 131 -2.32 -10.71 20.85
N PHE A 132 -3.55 -11.21 21.02
CA PHE A 132 -4.29 -11.84 19.91
C PHE A 132 -4.59 -10.85 18.77
N PHE A 133 -4.91 -9.60 19.10
CA PHE A 133 -5.13 -8.55 18.10
C PHE A 133 -3.88 -8.32 17.23
N VAL A 134 -2.70 -8.26 17.87
CA VAL A 134 -1.41 -8.11 17.17
C VAL A 134 -1.09 -9.34 16.32
N ILE A 135 -1.29 -10.56 16.84
CA ILE A 135 -1.07 -11.80 16.08
C ILE A 135 -1.94 -11.82 14.83
N LEU A 136 -3.25 -11.57 14.97
CA LEU A 136 -4.18 -11.57 13.84
C LEU A 136 -3.76 -10.52 12.80
N THR A 137 -3.45 -9.30 13.23
CA THR A 137 -3.00 -8.22 12.34
C THR A 137 -1.68 -8.55 11.64
N ALA A 138 -0.74 -9.21 12.33
CA ALA A 138 0.54 -9.64 11.75
C ALA A 138 0.40 -10.79 10.74
N THR A 139 -0.57 -11.69 10.95
CA THR A 139 -0.82 -12.83 10.05
C THR A 139 -1.66 -12.51 8.83
N GLN A 140 -2.26 -11.33 8.76
CA GLN A 140 -3.09 -10.87 7.64
C GLN A 140 -2.29 -10.00 6.69
N PHE A 141 -2.31 -10.35 5.41
CA PHE A 141 -1.66 -9.58 4.35
C PHE A 141 -2.15 -8.14 4.27
N HIS A 142 -3.47 -7.97 4.21
CA HIS A 142 -4.08 -6.73 3.74
C HIS A 142 -3.71 -5.50 4.59
N PHE A 143 -3.87 -5.56 5.91
CA PHE A 143 -3.70 -4.36 6.74
C PHE A 143 -2.26 -3.82 6.66
N LEU A 144 -1.25 -4.67 6.91
CA LEU A 144 0.15 -4.24 6.95
C LEU A 144 0.73 -3.96 5.56
N PHE A 145 0.27 -4.65 4.52
CA PHE A 145 0.66 -4.33 3.15
C PHE A 145 0.12 -2.96 2.72
N TYR A 146 -1.17 -2.71 2.95
CA TYR A 146 -1.82 -1.46 2.52
C TYR A 146 -1.48 -0.25 3.40
N CYS A 147 -1.06 -0.42 4.65
CA CYS A 147 -0.77 0.71 5.55
C CYS A 147 0.36 1.63 5.04
N THR A 148 1.21 1.16 4.13
CA THR A 148 2.33 1.92 3.52
C THR A 148 2.03 2.40 2.11
N ARG A 149 0.81 2.13 1.61
CA ARG A 149 0.37 2.44 0.25
C ARG A 149 -0.43 3.74 0.28
N PRO A 150 -0.08 4.76 -0.50
CA PRO A 150 -0.70 6.08 -0.44
C PRO A 150 -2.06 6.13 -1.16
N LEU A 151 -2.96 5.25 -0.76
CA LEU A 151 -4.35 5.27 -1.15
C LEU A 151 -5.10 6.30 -0.28
N PRO A 152 -6.07 7.04 -0.84
CA PRO A 152 -6.90 7.95 -0.04
C PRO A 152 -7.55 7.28 1.18
N ASN A 153 -7.93 6.00 1.05
CA ASN A 153 -8.55 5.23 2.14
C ASN A 153 -7.57 4.94 3.28
N ILE A 154 -6.27 4.85 2.99
CA ILE A 154 -5.23 4.60 3.99
C ILE A 154 -4.87 5.89 4.72
N LEU A 155 -4.87 7.02 4.01
CA LEU A 155 -4.79 8.33 4.65
C LEU A 155 -5.97 8.53 5.61
N ALA A 156 -7.19 8.18 5.20
CA ALA A 156 -8.37 8.21 6.06
C ALA A 156 -8.31 7.20 7.21
N LEU A 157 -7.71 6.02 7.00
CA LEU A 157 -7.56 4.97 8.01
C LEU A 157 -6.85 5.47 9.28
N SER A 158 -5.89 6.37 9.15
CA SER A 158 -5.19 6.96 10.31
C SER A 158 -6.15 7.70 11.24
N LEU A 159 -7.05 8.51 10.66
CA LEU A 159 -8.08 9.22 11.42
C LEU A 159 -9.16 8.28 11.94
N VAL A 160 -9.50 7.22 11.19
CA VAL A 160 -10.44 6.19 11.65
C VAL A 160 -9.89 5.42 12.85
N ASN A 161 -8.60 5.08 12.86
CA ASN A 161 -7.93 4.47 14.02
C ASN A 161 -7.99 5.39 15.25
N LEU A 162 -7.78 6.70 15.07
CA LEU A 162 -7.96 7.69 16.15
C LEU A 162 -9.42 7.74 16.62
N ALA A 163 -10.37 7.76 15.70
CA ALA A 163 -11.79 7.75 16.03
C ALA A 163 -12.17 6.51 16.85
N TYR A 164 -11.69 5.33 16.46
CA TYR A 164 -11.86 4.11 17.24
C TYR A 164 -11.18 4.21 18.61
N GLY A 165 -9.96 4.72 18.70
CA GLY A 165 -9.30 4.95 19.98
C GLY A 165 -10.11 5.85 20.91
N TYR A 166 -10.54 7.03 20.44
CA TYR A 166 -11.35 7.97 21.22
C TYR A 166 -12.71 7.39 21.60
N TRP A 167 -13.33 6.61 20.72
CA TRP A 167 -14.59 5.94 21.01
C TRP A 167 -14.42 4.92 22.14
N PHE A 168 -13.29 4.21 22.19
CA PHE A 168 -12.97 3.27 23.27
C PHE A 168 -12.59 3.95 24.59
N GLU A 169 -11.96 5.12 24.51
CA GLU A 169 -11.65 5.99 25.66
C GLU A 169 -12.91 6.66 26.26
N GLY A 170 -14.03 6.67 25.52
CA GLY A 170 -15.28 7.33 25.94
C GLY A 170 -15.39 8.81 25.53
N ARG A 171 -14.44 9.31 24.72
CA ARG A 171 -14.43 10.69 24.20
C ARG A 171 -15.22 10.78 22.89
N PHE A 172 -16.54 10.72 22.98
CA PHE A 172 -17.43 10.62 21.80
C PHE A 172 -17.30 11.79 20.82
N TYR A 173 -17.20 13.03 21.30
CA TYR A 173 -17.04 14.20 20.43
C TYR A 173 -15.73 14.17 19.62
N ALA A 174 -14.63 13.73 20.24
CA ALA A 174 -13.35 13.59 19.55
C ALA A 174 -13.40 12.49 18.48
N ALA A 175 -14.09 11.37 18.77
CA ALA A 175 -14.32 10.31 17.80
C ALA A 175 -15.15 10.77 16.59
N LEU A 176 -16.24 11.48 16.86
CA LEU A 176 -17.13 12.01 15.82
C LEU A 176 -16.41 13.05 14.95
N ASN A 177 -15.71 14.02 15.56
CA ASN A 177 -14.97 15.04 14.83
C ASN A 177 -13.87 14.44 13.95
N SER A 178 -13.17 13.42 14.43
CA SER A 178 -12.14 12.70 13.65
C SER A 178 -12.76 12.02 12.42
N LEU A 179 -13.94 11.42 12.57
CA LEU A 179 -14.64 10.72 11.49
C LEU A 179 -15.30 11.69 10.49
N ILE A 180 -15.84 12.81 10.97
CA ILE A 180 -16.33 13.91 10.13
C ILE A 180 -15.18 14.48 9.30
N PHE A 181 -14.05 14.78 9.91
CA PHE A 181 -12.88 15.31 9.20
C PHE A 181 -12.36 14.30 8.16
N ALA A 182 -12.26 13.01 8.51
CA ALA A 182 -11.88 11.96 7.56
C ALA A 182 -12.84 11.89 6.37
N THR A 183 -14.15 12.03 6.62
CA THR A 183 -15.20 11.96 5.59
C THR A 183 -15.22 13.20 4.70
N ALA A 184 -15.18 14.39 5.28
CA ALA A 184 -15.32 15.64 4.55
C ALA A 184 -14.06 15.98 3.74
N VAL A 185 -12.87 15.70 4.30
CA VAL A 185 -11.61 16.19 3.74
C VAL A 185 -10.90 15.12 2.91
N LEU A 186 -10.85 13.88 3.39
CA LEU A 186 -10.08 12.82 2.72
C LEU A 186 -10.94 12.00 1.78
N ARG A 187 -12.18 11.67 2.17
CA ARG A 187 -13.08 10.92 1.28
C ARG A 187 -14.53 10.82 1.77
N CYS A 188 -15.47 11.20 0.91
CA CYS A 188 -16.91 11.06 1.17
C CYS A 188 -17.37 9.61 1.36
N ASP A 189 -16.62 8.64 0.83
CA ASP A 189 -16.83 7.20 1.01
C ASP A 189 -16.90 6.76 2.50
N MET A 190 -16.22 7.50 3.39
CA MET A 190 -16.29 7.25 4.84
C MET A 190 -17.61 7.69 5.47
N LEU A 191 -18.49 8.39 4.73
CA LEU A 191 -19.83 8.79 5.18
C LEU A 191 -20.69 7.57 5.51
N LEU A 192 -20.48 6.46 4.79
CA LEU A 192 -21.16 5.20 5.06
C LEU A 192 -20.69 4.53 6.34
N LEU A 193 -19.51 4.88 6.86
CA LEU A 193 -19.01 4.45 8.17
C LEU A 193 -19.43 5.44 9.26
N LEU A 194 -19.43 6.73 8.93
CA LEU A 194 -19.92 7.82 9.78
C LEU A 194 -21.40 7.67 10.13
N CYS A 195 -22.27 7.37 9.16
CA CYS A 195 -23.71 7.28 9.41
C CYS A 195 -24.07 6.19 10.44
N PRO A 196 -23.61 4.93 10.31
CA PRO A 196 -23.88 3.91 11.31
C PRO A 196 -23.23 4.18 12.67
N ILE A 197 -21.99 4.69 12.70
CA ILE A 197 -21.30 5.00 13.97
C ILE A 197 -21.96 6.20 14.65
N GLY A 198 -22.28 7.26 13.90
CA GLY A 198 -22.96 8.46 14.38
C GLY A 198 -24.38 8.17 14.84
N LEU A 199 -25.17 7.40 14.07
CA LEU A 199 -26.50 6.96 14.47
C LEU A 199 -26.44 6.09 15.72
N GLN A 200 -25.47 5.19 15.80
CA GLN A 200 -25.22 4.41 17.02
C GLN A 200 -24.90 5.35 18.19
N LEU A 201 -23.98 6.29 18.05
CA LEU A 201 -23.64 7.24 19.12
C LEU A 201 -24.84 8.10 19.56
N LEU A 202 -25.72 8.48 18.64
CA LEU A 202 -26.92 9.26 18.91
C LEU A 202 -28.03 8.45 19.60
N LEU A 203 -28.26 7.21 19.16
CA LEU A 203 -29.31 6.34 19.70
C LEU A 203 -28.90 5.65 21.02
N PHE A 204 -27.63 5.71 21.43
CA PHE A 204 -27.07 4.97 22.56
C PHE A 204 -26.84 5.74 23.85
N GLY A 205 -27.61 6.80 24.07
CA GLY A 205 -27.83 7.32 25.42
C GLY A 205 -28.75 6.43 26.27
N LEU A 206 -29.47 5.45 25.69
CA LEU A 206 -30.63 4.86 26.39
C LEU A 206 -30.60 3.38 26.76
N PHE A 207 -30.04 2.41 26.02
CA PHE A 207 -30.08 1.02 26.54
C PHE A 207 -28.97 0.08 26.06
N VAL A 208 -28.59 -0.82 26.98
CA VAL A 208 -27.87 -2.09 26.83
C VAL A 208 -26.33 -2.01 26.80
N ASP A 209 -25.73 -2.94 27.54
CA ASP A 209 -24.31 -3.30 27.59
C ASP A 209 -24.15 -4.70 26.92
N ARG A 210 -23.73 -4.97 25.67
CA ARG A 210 -23.41 -4.21 24.43
C ARG A 210 -21.99 -3.71 24.17
N ARG A 211 -20.97 -4.12 24.96
CA ARG A 211 -19.56 -3.66 24.81
C ARG A 211 -18.79 -4.03 23.54
N VAL A 212 -19.27 -4.97 22.70
CA VAL A 212 -18.64 -5.30 21.40
C VAL A 212 -19.65 -5.16 20.27
N ARG A 213 -20.88 -5.63 20.48
CA ARG A 213 -21.99 -5.51 19.52
C ARG A 213 -22.31 -4.06 19.14
N SER A 214 -22.17 -3.10 20.07
CA SER A 214 -22.28 -1.67 19.77
C SER A 214 -21.22 -1.18 18.77
N PHE A 215 -20.08 -1.86 18.68
CA PHE A 215 -18.95 -1.49 17.82
C PHE A 215 -18.95 -2.25 16.51
N THR A 216 -19.30 -3.53 16.53
CA THR A 216 -19.34 -4.37 15.32
C THR A 216 -20.55 -4.08 14.44
N PHE A 217 -21.71 -3.72 15.02
CA PHE A 217 -22.93 -3.48 14.23
C PHE A 217 -22.80 -2.30 13.24
N PRO A 218 -22.27 -1.13 13.62
CA PRO A 218 -22.02 -0.05 12.67
C PRO A 218 -21.12 -0.43 11.50
N VAL A 219 -20.08 -1.22 11.79
CA VAL A 219 -19.13 -1.70 10.78
C VAL A 219 -19.77 -2.72 9.83
N LEU A 220 -20.64 -3.60 10.34
CA LEU A 220 -21.41 -4.51 9.51
C LEU A 220 -22.42 -3.76 8.64
N ALA A 221 -23.11 -2.77 9.18
CA ALA A 221 -24.01 -1.91 8.41
C ALA A 221 -23.27 -1.17 7.29
N PHE A 222 -22.08 -0.63 7.59
CA PHE A 222 -21.18 -0.03 6.60
C PHE A 222 -20.88 -0.98 5.43
N ILE A 223 -20.51 -2.24 5.71
CA ILE A 223 -20.21 -3.23 4.66
C ILE A 223 -21.44 -3.61 3.85
N LEU A 224 -22.60 -3.76 4.51
CA LEU A 224 -23.85 -4.07 3.82
C LEU A 224 -24.26 -2.95 2.86
N LEU A 225 -24.06 -1.69 3.26
CA LEU A 225 -24.28 -0.54 2.38
C LEU A 225 -23.28 -0.54 1.22
N TYR A 226 -21.99 -0.76 1.50
CA TYR A 226 -20.94 -0.85 0.48
C TYR A 226 -21.15 -2.01 -0.51
N SER A 227 -21.76 -3.11 -0.07
CA SER A 227 -22.00 -4.29 -0.91
C SER A 227 -23.00 -4.04 -2.04
N LYS A 228 -23.80 -2.97 -1.95
CA LYS A 228 -24.74 -2.53 -2.99
C LYS A 228 -24.09 -1.73 -4.12
N LEU A 229 -22.83 -1.30 -3.96
CA LEU A 229 -22.12 -0.61 -5.03
C LEU A 229 -21.81 -1.60 -6.17
N PRO A 230 -21.96 -1.16 -7.44
CA PRO A 230 -21.66 -1.99 -8.60
C PRO A 230 -20.17 -2.33 -8.68
N HIS A 231 -19.31 -1.38 -8.27
CA HIS A 231 -17.87 -1.56 -8.20
C HIS A 231 -17.45 -1.96 -6.79
N LYS A 232 -16.71 -3.08 -6.68
CA LYS A 232 -16.24 -3.64 -5.42
C LYS A 232 -14.72 -3.70 -5.43
N GLU A 233 -14.12 -3.00 -4.49
CA GLU A 233 -12.68 -3.02 -4.27
C GLU A 233 -12.41 -3.18 -2.78
N LEU A 234 -11.39 -3.98 -2.45
CA LEU A 234 -11.03 -4.27 -1.07
C LEU A 234 -10.71 -2.98 -0.28
N ARG A 235 -10.12 -1.98 -0.94
CA ARG A 235 -9.72 -0.72 -0.30
C ARG A 235 -10.89 0.00 0.37
N PHE A 236 -12.12 -0.19 -0.08
CA PHE A 236 -13.29 0.49 0.49
C PHE A 236 -13.61 0.03 1.92
N ILE A 237 -13.37 -1.24 2.23
CA ILE A 237 -13.72 -1.80 3.54
C ILE A 237 -12.52 -1.88 4.49
N ILE A 238 -11.34 -1.39 4.11
CA ILE A 238 -10.13 -1.60 4.92
C ILE A 238 -10.23 -0.99 6.33
N SER A 239 -10.98 0.10 6.48
CA SER A 239 -11.33 0.73 7.75
C SER A 239 -12.07 -0.19 8.72
N SER A 240 -12.75 -1.24 8.23
CA SER A 240 -13.45 -2.22 9.06
C SER A 240 -12.52 -3.24 9.72
N VAL A 241 -11.34 -3.47 9.14
CA VAL A 241 -10.43 -4.56 9.52
C VAL A 241 -10.01 -4.49 11.00
N PRO A 242 -9.63 -3.33 11.57
CA PRO A 242 -9.29 -3.25 13.00
C PRO A 242 -10.41 -3.71 13.92
N ILE A 243 -11.67 -3.38 13.62
CA ILE A 243 -12.81 -3.78 14.46
C ILE A 243 -13.08 -5.29 14.34
N PHE A 244 -12.90 -5.89 13.17
CA PHE A 244 -12.99 -7.35 13.03
C PHE A 244 -11.85 -8.08 13.73
N ASN A 245 -10.62 -7.57 13.64
CA ASN A 245 -9.49 -8.14 14.36
C ASN A 245 -9.71 -8.04 15.88
N LEU A 246 -10.32 -6.96 16.37
CA LEU A 246 -10.72 -6.86 17.76
C LEU A 246 -11.76 -7.93 18.13
N SER A 247 -12.84 -8.07 17.36
CA SER A 247 -13.87 -9.09 17.61
C SER A 247 -13.27 -10.52 17.64
N ALA A 248 -12.45 -10.84 16.65
CA ALA A 248 -11.73 -12.11 16.57
C ALA A 248 -10.77 -12.30 17.75
N SER A 249 -10.04 -11.26 18.16
CA SER A 249 -9.12 -11.34 19.31
C SER A 249 -9.82 -11.66 20.63
N ILE A 250 -11.02 -11.12 20.86
CA ILE A 250 -11.83 -11.41 22.04
C ILE A 250 -12.31 -12.86 22.01
N ALA A 251 -12.73 -13.35 20.84
CA ALA A 251 -13.13 -14.74 20.65
C ALA A 251 -11.95 -15.71 20.87
N SER A 252 -10.79 -15.44 20.26
CA SER A 252 -9.56 -16.20 20.44
C SER A 252 -9.11 -16.26 21.90
N ASN A 253 -9.20 -15.12 22.61
CA ASN A 253 -8.90 -15.05 24.03
C ASN A 253 -9.81 -15.98 24.87
N ARG A 254 -11.12 -15.96 24.59
CA ARG A 254 -12.08 -16.84 25.26
C ARG A 254 -11.81 -18.32 24.97
N ILE A 255 -11.47 -18.65 23.73
CA ILE A 255 -11.14 -20.02 23.31
C ILE A 255 -9.89 -20.51 24.06
N TYR A 256 -8.82 -19.70 24.05
CA TYR A 256 -7.57 -20.06 24.71
C TYR A 256 -7.73 -20.30 26.22
N ASN A 257 -8.48 -19.43 26.91
CA ASN A 257 -8.66 -19.55 28.36
C ASN A 257 -9.48 -20.80 28.76
N ASN A 258 -10.34 -21.29 27.87
CA ASN A 258 -11.18 -22.48 28.12
C ASN A 258 -10.62 -23.78 27.51
N LYS A 259 -9.43 -23.75 26.90
CA LYS A 259 -8.85 -24.86 26.10
C LYS A 259 -8.73 -26.22 26.81
N LYS A 260 -8.80 -26.25 28.15
CA LYS A 260 -8.76 -27.51 28.93
C LYS A 260 -10.03 -28.37 28.74
N LYS A 261 -11.15 -27.79 28.32
CA LYS A 261 -12.41 -28.50 28.06
C LYS A 261 -12.40 -29.07 26.64
N MET A 262 -12.90 -30.29 26.43
CA MET A 262 -12.81 -31.01 25.13
C MET A 262 -13.28 -30.18 23.92
N ILE A 263 -14.49 -29.60 23.99
CA ILE A 263 -15.05 -28.77 22.89
C ILE A 263 -14.16 -27.53 22.62
N TRP A 264 -13.67 -26.90 23.68
CA TRP A 264 -12.83 -25.71 23.56
C TRP A 264 -11.41 -26.03 23.07
N ASN A 265 -10.90 -27.23 23.38
CA ASN A 265 -9.66 -27.74 22.82
C ASN A 265 -9.79 -27.93 21.30
N LEU A 266 -10.91 -28.51 20.83
CA LEU A 266 -11.19 -28.63 19.40
C LEU A 266 -11.26 -27.25 18.73
N LEU A 267 -11.98 -26.28 19.32
CA LEU A 267 -12.04 -24.91 18.82
C LEU A 267 -10.66 -24.23 18.79
N PHE A 268 -9.78 -24.53 19.76
CA PHE A 268 -8.43 -24.02 19.79
C PHE A 268 -7.56 -24.61 18.67
N LEU A 269 -7.69 -25.91 18.37
CA LEU A 269 -7.04 -26.53 17.22
C LEU A 269 -7.54 -25.95 15.89
N ILE A 270 -8.85 -25.70 15.77
CA ILE A 270 -9.44 -25.02 14.60
C ILE A 270 -8.87 -23.61 14.46
N LEU A 271 -8.79 -22.83 15.56
CA LEU A 271 -8.20 -21.50 15.56
C LEU A 271 -6.74 -21.52 15.07
N LEU A 272 -5.93 -22.48 15.53
CA LEU A 272 -4.54 -22.64 15.07
C LEU A 272 -4.51 -22.96 13.57
N GLY A 273 -5.37 -23.86 13.09
CA GLY A 273 -5.52 -24.17 11.67
C GLY A 273 -5.87 -22.95 10.83
N LEU A 274 -6.82 -22.11 11.29
CA LEU A 274 -7.20 -20.87 10.62
C LEU A 274 -6.06 -19.85 10.57
N LEU A 275 -5.25 -19.74 11.63
CA LEU A 275 -4.06 -18.87 11.63
C LEU A 275 -3.00 -19.35 10.61
N LEU A 276 -2.76 -20.66 10.52
CA LEU A 276 -1.86 -21.23 9.52
C LEU A 276 -2.39 -21.01 8.09
N MET A 277 -3.69 -21.18 7.87
CA MET A 277 -4.31 -20.89 6.58
C MET A 277 -4.24 -19.40 6.23
N SER A 278 -4.41 -18.50 7.21
CA SER A 278 -4.22 -17.06 7.01
C SER A 278 -2.77 -16.74 6.63
N LEU A 279 -1.79 -17.39 7.26
CA LEU A 279 -0.38 -17.20 6.91
C LEU A 279 -0.06 -17.69 5.49
N ALA A 280 -0.58 -18.86 5.10
CA ALA A 280 -0.42 -19.37 3.74
C ALA A 280 -1.08 -18.45 2.69
N GLY A 281 -2.27 -17.94 3.01
CA GLY A 281 -2.95 -16.92 2.20
C GLY A 281 -2.11 -15.65 2.08
N THR A 282 -1.52 -15.20 3.18
CA THR A 282 -0.66 -14.01 3.20
C THR A 282 0.58 -14.16 2.34
N ILE A 283 1.26 -15.30 2.41
CA ILE A 283 2.42 -15.60 1.55
C ILE A 283 1.99 -15.60 0.07
N THR A 284 0.88 -16.25 -0.26
CA THR A 284 0.37 -16.32 -1.64
C THR A 284 0.01 -14.94 -2.18
N SER A 285 -0.74 -14.14 -1.41
CA SER A 285 -1.11 -12.77 -1.79
C SER A 285 0.09 -11.85 -1.89
N PHE A 286 1.08 -12.01 -1.01
CA PHE A 286 2.34 -11.27 -1.08
C PHE A 286 3.12 -11.60 -2.35
N MET A 287 3.29 -12.87 -2.67
CA MET A 287 3.95 -13.30 -3.91
C MET A 287 3.21 -12.80 -5.16
N ALA A 288 1.88 -12.90 -5.19
CA ALA A 288 1.08 -12.36 -6.28
C ALA A 288 1.27 -10.83 -6.42
N SER A 289 1.34 -10.12 -5.30
CA SER A 289 1.52 -8.66 -5.29
C SER A 289 2.94 -8.25 -5.70
N TYR A 290 3.97 -9.02 -5.35
CA TYR A 290 5.35 -8.77 -5.77
C TYR A 290 5.47 -8.73 -7.30
N TRP A 291 4.88 -9.71 -7.99
CA TRP A 291 4.87 -9.81 -9.45
C TRP A 291 3.86 -8.90 -10.15
N ASN A 292 3.16 -8.03 -9.42
CA ASN A 292 2.12 -7.18 -10.00
C ASN A 292 2.64 -5.79 -10.41
N TYR A 293 3.95 -5.59 -10.55
CA TYR A 293 4.53 -4.28 -10.92
C TYR A 293 5.57 -4.38 -12.05
N PRO A 294 5.24 -5.04 -13.18
CA PRO A 294 6.23 -5.39 -14.21
C PRO A 294 6.94 -4.15 -14.78
N SER A 295 6.24 -3.03 -14.95
CA SER A 295 6.81 -1.81 -15.55
C SER A 295 7.86 -1.14 -14.67
N GLY A 296 7.71 -1.24 -13.34
CA GLY A 296 8.72 -0.75 -12.40
C GLY A 296 10.00 -1.59 -12.45
N HIS A 297 9.86 -2.91 -12.62
CA HIS A 297 10.99 -3.81 -12.84
C HIS A 297 11.67 -3.54 -14.19
N ALA A 298 10.88 -3.37 -15.26
CA ALA A 298 11.38 -3.06 -16.60
C ALA A 298 12.23 -1.79 -16.61
N LEU A 299 11.75 -0.71 -15.98
CA LEU A 299 12.48 0.55 -15.90
C LEU A 299 13.76 0.42 -15.07
N LYS A 300 13.72 -0.35 -13.97
CA LYS A 300 14.91 -0.60 -13.15
C LYS A 300 15.96 -1.40 -13.91
N GLU A 301 15.56 -2.42 -14.66
CA GLU A 301 16.45 -3.22 -15.49
C GLU A 301 17.07 -2.36 -16.60
N LEU A 302 16.25 -1.54 -17.27
CA LEU A 302 16.73 -0.59 -18.28
C LEU A 302 17.80 0.36 -17.74
N HIS A 303 17.60 0.93 -16.53
CA HIS A 303 18.62 1.78 -15.89
C HIS A 303 19.88 0.99 -15.48
N GLY A 304 19.74 -0.28 -15.12
CA GLY A 304 20.85 -1.14 -14.70
C GLY A 304 21.81 -1.52 -15.82
N ILE A 305 21.38 -1.40 -17.08
CA ILE A 305 22.15 -1.79 -18.26
C ILE A 305 23.24 -0.75 -18.63
N GLY A 306 23.37 0.33 -17.87
CA GLY A 306 24.61 1.08 -17.74
C GLY A 306 24.99 1.91 -18.97
N PHE A 307 24.22 2.97 -19.24
CA PHE A 307 24.59 4.05 -20.17
C PHE A 307 25.39 5.16 -19.48
N HIS A 308 26.27 4.81 -18.54
CA HIS A 308 26.94 5.78 -17.65
C HIS A 308 28.03 6.64 -18.32
N ASN A 309 28.51 6.22 -19.49
CA ASN A 309 29.56 6.92 -20.24
C ASN A 309 29.06 7.60 -21.51
N ASP A 310 27.75 7.61 -21.76
CA ASP A 310 27.18 8.31 -22.91
C ASP A 310 27.04 9.80 -22.66
N THR A 311 27.39 10.60 -23.68
CA THR A 311 27.12 12.04 -23.71
C THR A 311 25.72 12.36 -24.22
N ASP A 312 25.04 11.38 -24.82
CA ASP A 312 23.77 11.57 -25.50
C ASP A 312 22.59 11.36 -24.57
N GLU A 313 21.60 12.26 -24.64
CA GLU A 313 20.34 12.08 -23.94
C GLU A 313 19.61 10.82 -24.45
N ARG A 314 19.09 10.04 -23.50
CA ARG A 314 18.31 8.82 -23.75
C ARG A 314 16.84 9.10 -23.46
N TRP A 315 16.05 9.24 -24.51
CA TRP A 315 14.63 9.51 -24.40
C TRP A 315 13.84 8.21 -24.26
N VAL A 316 13.14 8.07 -23.13
CA VAL A 316 12.32 6.91 -22.79
C VAL A 316 10.85 7.32 -22.80
N HIS A 317 10.07 6.70 -23.67
CA HIS A 317 8.62 6.84 -23.62
C HIS A 317 7.99 5.78 -22.71
N ILE A 318 7.08 6.22 -21.85
CA ILE A 318 6.33 5.38 -20.92
C ILE A 318 4.87 5.44 -21.32
N ASP A 319 4.32 4.33 -21.80
CA ASP A 319 2.91 4.25 -22.19
C ASP A 319 1.97 4.27 -20.97
N THR A 320 0.68 4.44 -21.25
CA THR A 320 -0.37 4.51 -20.21
C THR A 320 -0.39 3.24 -19.37
N PHE A 321 -0.25 2.06 -19.97
CA PHE A 321 -0.18 0.80 -19.24
C PHE A 321 1.01 0.79 -18.28
N SER A 322 2.19 1.22 -18.72
CA SER A 322 3.39 1.19 -17.90
C SER A 322 3.38 2.21 -16.77
N ALA A 323 2.81 3.38 -17.01
CA ALA A 323 2.55 4.38 -15.98
C ALA A 323 1.58 3.85 -14.89
N MET A 324 0.60 3.02 -15.27
CA MET A 324 -0.36 2.42 -14.34
C MET A 324 0.18 1.20 -13.57
N ASN A 325 1.25 0.57 -14.06
CA ASN A 325 1.73 -0.74 -13.59
C ASN A 325 3.15 -0.75 -12.98
N GLY A 326 3.60 0.38 -12.44
CA GLY A 326 4.76 0.39 -11.54
C GLY A 326 5.67 1.60 -11.62
N ILE A 327 5.51 2.45 -12.62
CA ILE A 327 6.39 3.61 -12.83
C ILE A 327 5.80 4.86 -12.16
N SER A 328 6.64 5.59 -11.44
CA SER A 328 6.34 6.89 -10.83
C SER A 328 7.51 7.85 -11.04
N ARG A 329 7.33 9.17 -10.79
CA ARG A 329 8.43 10.14 -10.92
C ARG A 329 9.60 9.85 -9.98
N PHE A 330 9.35 9.16 -8.86
CA PHE A 330 10.44 8.68 -7.99
C PHE A 330 11.31 7.58 -8.61
N CYS A 331 10.82 6.88 -9.64
CA CYS A 331 11.59 5.85 -10.35
C CYS A 331 12.48 6.45 -11.46
N GLU A 332 12.24 7.71 -11.82
CA GLU A 332 12.99 8.42 -12.86
C GLU A 332 14.39 8.80 -12.34
N SER A 333 15.38 8.59 -13.19
CA SER A 333 16.77 8.95 -12.93
C SER A 333 17.10 10.30 -13.58
N GLU A 334 18.22 10.90 -13.18
CA GLU A 334 18.72 12.12 -13.83
C GLU A 334 19.47 11.77 -15.13
N PHE A 335 20.20 12.74 -15.69
CA PHE A 335 20.99 12.57 -16.91
C PHE A 335 21.77 11.23 -16.91
N PRO A 336 21.75 10.46 -18.01
CA PRO A 336 21.31 10.81 -19.37
C PRO A 336 19.83 10.60 -19.67
N TRP A 337 19.01 10.23 -18.69
CA TRP A 337 17.63 9.80 -18.95
C TRP A 337 16.65 10.97 -19.02
N ARG A 338 15.77 10.92 -20.03
CA ARG A 338 14.63 11.82 -20.15
C ARG A 338 13.37 11.03 -20.46
N TYR A 339 12.27 11.36 -19.79
CA TYR A 339 11.04 10.58 -19.84
C TYR A 339 9.91 11.37 -20.51
N SER A 340 9.09 10.67 -21.31
CA SER A 340 7.84 11.19 -21.86
C SER A 340 6.69 10.25 -21.51
N LYS A 341 5.58 10.82 -21.05
CA LYS A 341 4.31 10.13 -20.76
C LYS A 341 3.18 10.60 -21.67
N GLU A 342 3.53 11.12 -22.84
CA GLU A 342 2.55 11.66 -23.80
C GLU A 342 1.50 10.60 -24.15
N GLU A 343 0.24 10.86 -23.82
CA GLU A 343 -0.84 9.91 -24.03
C GLU A 343 -1.35 9.96 -25.48
N GLN A 344 -2.03 8.88 -25.92
CA GLN A 344 -2.73 8.82 -27.22
C GLN A 344 -1.84 8.85 -28.48
N ILE A 345 -0.56 8.52 -28.36
CA ILE A 345 0.31 8.28 -29.54
C ILE A 345 -0.13 7.00 -30.24
N SER A 346 -0.40 7.09 -31.54
CA SER A 346 -0.76 5.92 -32.34
C SER A 346 0.46 5.03 -32.63
N LEU A 347 0.25 3.72 -32.81
CA LEU A 347 1.34 2.76 -33.08
C LEU A 347 2.19 3.12 -34.31
N GLN A 348 1.61 3.81 -35.29
CA GLN A 348 2.28 4.23 -36.52
C GLN A 348 3.10 5.51 -36.33
N GLU A 349 2.72 6.35 -35.39
CA GLU A 349 3.38 7.63 -35.12
C GLU A 349 4.65 7.48 -34.29
N PHE A 350 4.81 6.37 -33.54
CA PHE A 350 6.03 6.12 -32.76
C PHE A 350 7.31 6.20 -33.58
N HIS A 351 7.28 5.75 -34.84
CA HIS A 351 8.44 5.83 -35.72
C HIS A 351 8.84 7.27 -36.08
N GLN A 352 7.89 8.22 -36.06
CA GLN A 352 8.14 9.63 -36.34
C GLN A 352 8.67 10.39 -35.11
N ARG A 353 8.63 9.78 -33.93
CA ARG A 353 9.08 10.38 -32.68
C ARG A 353 10.51 9.93 -32.36
N ASN A 354 11.35 10.87 -31.92
CA ASN A 354 12.76 10.62 -31.58
C ASN A 354 12.94 9.97 -30.20
N PHE A 355 12.22 8.89 -29.91
CA PHE A 355 12.42 8.11 -28.69
C PHE A 355 13.56 7.11 -28.89
N THR A 356 14.42 6.98 -27.88
CA THR A 356 15.49 5.98 -27.85
C THR A 356 14.98 4.63 -27.38
N PHE A 357 14.16 4.65 -26.32
CA PHE A 357 13.54 3.46 -25.74
C PHE A 357 12.03 3.66 -25.57
N LEU A 358 11.28 2.56 -25.68
CA LEU A 358 9.85 2.51 -25.36
C LEU A 358 9.62 1.45 -24.29
N ILE A 359 8.88 1.78 -23.25
CA ILE A 359 8.33 0.81 -22.30
C ILE A 359 6.83 0.74 -22.61
N ASN A 360 6.39 -0.40 -23.16
CA ASN A 360 5.06 -0.51 -23.75
C ASN A 360 4.40 -1.88 -23.46
N GLU A 361 3.06 -1.92 -23.46
CA GLU A 361 2.30 -3.16 -23.37
C GLU A 361 2.36 -4.03 -24.64
N HIS A 362 2.65 -3.42 -25.80
CA HIS A 362 2.63 -4.11 -27.09
C HIS A 362 3.96 -4.83 -27.38
N PRO A 363 3.91 -6.08 -27.91
CA PRO A 363 5.10 -6.89 -28.17
C PRO A 363 5.89 -6.47 -29.41
N ALA A 364 5.28 -5.75 -30.34
CA ALA A 364 5.92 -5.30 -31.56
C ALA A 364 5.45 -3.89 -31.92
N ILE A 365 6.40 -3.01 -32.19
CA ILE A 365 6.18 -1.61 -32.59
C ILE A 365 7.07 -1.33 -33.80
N ASN A 366 6.50 -0.75 -34.86
CA ASN A 366 7.24 -0.46 -36.08
C ASN A 366 8.37 0.54 -35.81
N GLY A 367 9.56 0.29 -36.34
CA GLY A 367 10.75 1.12 -36.11
C GLY A 367 11.51 0.80 -34.82
N PHE A 368 10.99 -0.11 -33.99
CA PHE A 368 11.62 -0.51 -32.74
C PHE A 368 11.80 -2.02 -32.67
N LYS A 369 12.89 -2.45 -32.03
CA LYS A 369 13.16 -3.86 -31.75
C LYS A 369 12.95 -4.13 -30.26
N CYS A 370 12.18 -5.16 -29.96
CA CYS A 370 11.97 -5.61 -28.59
C CYS A 370 13.29 -6.16 -28.03
N LEU A 371 13.75 -5.56 -26.94
CA LEU A 371 15.03 -5.84 -26.29
C LEU A 371 14.88 -6.91 -25.21
N PHE A 372 13.87 -6.76 -24.35
CA PHE A 372 13.53 -7.71 -23.30
C PHE A 372 12.09 -7.53 -22.84
N THR A 373 11.57 -8.51 -22.10
CA THR A 373 10.21 -8.50 -21.57
C THR A 373 10.19 -8.73 -20.07
N GLU A 374 9.24 -8.09 -19.41
CA GLU A 374 8.98 -8.31 -18.00
C GLU A 374 7.65 -9.03 -17.77
N ASP A 375 7.76 -10.08 -16.98
CA ASP A 375 6.66 -10.95 -16.58
C ASP A 375 5.81 -10.29 -15.49
N GLY A 376 4.50 -10.28 -15.69
CA GLY A 376 3.52 -9.85 -14.69
C GLY A 376 2.68 -11.02 -14.16
N PHE A 377 2.21 -10.90 -12.92
CA PHE A 377 1.22 -11.82 -12.38
C PHE A 377 -0.05 -11.83 -13.23
N SER A 378 -0.47 -13.02 -13.68
CA SER A 378 -1.68 -13.21 -14.49
C SER A 378 -2.81 -13.85 -13.68
N ARG A 379 -2.58 -15.04 -13.13
CA ARG A 379 -3.62 -15.80 -12.40
C ARG A 379 -3.06 -16.83 -11.43
N VAL A 380 -3.90 -17.26 -10.50
CA VAL A 380 -3.64 -18.40 -9.63
C VAL A 380 -4.21 -19.66 -10.27
N ARG A 381 -3.38 -20.70 -10.44
CA ARG A 381 -3.81 -22.01 -10.96
C ARG A 381 -3.59 -23.08 -9.89
N LEU A 382 -4.64 -23.83 -9.58
CA LEU A 382 -4.54 -25.01 -8.72
C LEU A 382 -4.05 -26.20 -9.56
N LYS A 383 -3.03 -26.90 -9.08
CA LYS A 383 -2.51 -28.12 -9.72
C LYS A 383 -2.48 -29.27 -8.70
N PRO A 384 -2.81 -30.51 -9.11
CA PRO A 384 -2.52 -31.68 -8.29
C PRO A 384 -1.00 -31.88 -8.22
N GLY A 385 -0.41 -31.65 -7.04
CA GLY A 385 1.04 -31.71 -6.80
C GLY A 385 1.51 -30.70 -5.77
N TYR A 386 2.81 -30.72 -5.42
CA TYR A 386 3.41 -29.70 -4.55
C TYR A 386 4.31 -28.76 -5.38
N PRO A 387 4.14 -27.43 -5.30
CA PRO A 387 3.11 -26.71 -4.54
C PRO A 387 1.72 -26.77 -5.22
N PRO A 388 0.62 -26.88 -4.45
CA PRO A 388 -0.74 -27.01 -5.00
C PRO A 388 -1.27 -25.72 -5.65
N ILE A 389 -0.68 -24.58 -5.28
CA ILE A 389 -1.00 -23.26 -5.80
C ILE A 389 0.17 -22.81 -6.68
N LEU A 390 -0.09 -22.61 -7.96
CA LEU A 390 0.87 -22.05 -8.92
C LEU A 390 0.44 -20.63 -9.31
N LEU A 391 1.35 -19.67 -9.14
CA LEU A 391 1.17 -18.32 -9.66
C LEU A 391 1.68 -18.28 -11.11
N VAL A 392 0.76 -18.13 -12.06
CA VAL A 392 1.09 -18.03 -13.48
C VAL A 392 1.51 -16.60 -13.79
N LYS A 393 2.66 -16.47 -14.43
CA LYS A 393 3.23 -15.21 -14.91
C LYS A 393 3.23 -15.22 -16.43
N GLU A 394 2.92 -14.08 -17.03
CA GLU A 394 2.86 -13.89 -18.48
C GLU A 394 3.56 -12.56 -18.81
N PRO A 395 4.20 -12.43 -19.98
CA PRO A 395 4.86 -11.20 -20.38
C PRO A 395 3.81 -10.10 -20.55
N LYS A 396 3.97 -9.00 -19.79
CA LYS A 396 3.02 -7.87 -19.79
C LYS A 396 3.63 -6.57 -20.27
N VAL A 397 4.94 -6.42 -20.17
CA VAL A 397 5.65 -5.20 -20.53
C VAL A 397 6.82 -5.57 -21.40
N TYR A 398 6.98 -4.83 -22.49
CA TYR A 398 8.00 -5.02 -23.50
C TYR A 398 8.82 -3.74 -23.56
N VAL A 399 10.14 -3.89 -23.43
CA VAL A 399 11.07 -2.77 -23.56
C VAL A 399 11.67 -2.84 -24.95
N HIS A 400 11.48 -1.76 -25.71
CA HIS A 400 11.92 -1.68 -27.10
C HIS A 400 13.03 -0.63 -27.26
N GLY A 401 13.96 -0.90 -28.18
CA GLY A 401 15.02 0.02 -28.58
C GLY A 401 14.80 0.48 -30.02
N ASN A 402 15.05 1.76 -30.28
CA ASN A 402 14.92 2.33 -31.62
C ASN A 402 15.97 1.73 -32.57
N LEU A 403 15.52 1.26 -33.73
CA LEU A 403 16.38 0.65 -34.75
C LEU A 403 17.41 1.63 -35.34
N GLU A 404 17.12 2.93 -35.34
CA GLU A 404 18.01 3.97 -35.87
C GLU A 404 19.26 4.17 -34.98
N ASN A 405 19.14 3.85 -33.69
CA ASN A 405 20.22 4.00 -32.72
C ASN A 405 21.08 2.73 -32.63
N GLN A 406 22.04 2.59 -33.56
CA GLN A 406 22.91 1.41 -33.64
C GLN A 406 23.68 1.11 -32.33
N ASN A 407 23.99 2.14 -31.54
CA ASN A 407 24.69 1.99 -30.26
C ASN A 407 23.92 1.12 -29.26
N ILE A 408 22.58 1.07 -29.33
CA ILE A 408 21.76 0.23 -28.45
C ILE A 408 22.06 -1.25 -28.65
N PHE A 409 22.24 -1.68 -29.91
CA PHE A 409 22.42 -3.09 -30.26
C PHE A 409 23.85 -3.59 -30.07
N SER A 410 24.78 -2.73 -29.65
CA SER A 410 26.11 -3.15 -29.22
C SER A 410 26.08 -3.94 -27.90
N GLN A 411 25.01 -3.79 -27.12
CA GLN A 411 24.80 -4.51 -25.87
C GLN A 411 24.08 -5.84 -26.09
N ASN A 412 24.36 -6.82 -25.22
CA ASN A 412 23.71 -8.13 -25.25
C ASN A 412 22.33 -8.05 -24.59
N TRP A 413 21.29 -8.02 -25.42
CA TRP A 413 19.90 -8.07 -24.97
C TRP A 413 19.36 -9.50 -25.02
N PRO A 414 18.59 -9.94 -24.01
CA PRO A 414 18.03 -11.30 -23.97
C PRO A 414 17.01 -11.56 -25.08
N GLY A 415 16.45 -10.50 -25.67
CA GLY A 415 15.41 -10.58 -26.69
C GLY A 415 14.03 -10.80 -26.08
N CYS A 416 13.02 -10.81 -26.95
CA CYS A 416 11.64 -11.06 -26.59
C CYS A 416 11.18 -12.40 -27.20
N PRO A 417 10.26 -13.12 -26.52
CA PRO A 417 9.79 -14.43 -26.94
C PRO A 417 8.96 -14.41 -28.24
#